data_AF-A0A7J2JZ43-F1
#
_entry.id   AF-A0A7J2JZ43-F1
#
_cell.length_a   1.000
_cell.length_b   1.000
_cell.length_c   1.000
_cell.angle_alpha   90.00
_cell.angle_beta   90.00
_cell.angle_gamma   90.00
#
_symmetry.space_group_name_H-M   'P 1'
#
loop_
_entity.id
_entity.type
_entity.pdbx_description
1 polymer ?
#
loop_
_entity_poly.entity_id
_entity_poly.type
_entity_poly.pdbx_seq_one_letter_code
_entity_poly.pdbx_strand_id
1 'polypeptide(L)'
;MSTRVAVPERLREKFINDVLDMYARGEVSAARAASMLGIPLAQFYELVAEKGTPMPDVLNESLLRELRAIARGESREEERRSS
;
A
#
# COMPACT_ATOMS: atom_id res chain seq x y z
N MET A 1 30.36 13.15 25.05
CA MET A 1 30.59 12.34 23.83
C MET A 1 29.24 11.86 23.33
N SER A 2 28.79 12.31 22.16
CA SER A 2 27.53 11.82 21.55
C SER A 2 27.86 10.63 20.64
N THR A 3 27.55 9.43 21.09
CA THR A 3 27.68 8.21 20.28
C THR A 3 26.60 8.25 19.20
N ARG A 4 26.96 8.69 17.99
CA ARG A 4 26.12 8.47 16.80
C ARG A 4 26.00 6.97 16.59
N VAL A 5 24.88 6.39 17.03
CA VAL A 5 24.55 5.00 16.75
C VAL A 5 24.23 4.92 15.25
N ALA A 6 25.22 4.51 14.46
CA ALA A 6 25.00 4.21 13.05
C ALA A 6 24.17 2.94 12.97
N VAL A 7 22.89 3.07 12.59
CA VAL A 7 22.02 1.91 12.33
C VAL A 7 22.67 1.08 11.21
N PRO A 8 22.96 -0.22 11.45
CA PRO A 8 23.52 -1.08 10.40
C PRO A 8 22.60 -1.12 9.17
N GLU A 9 23.15 -1.02 7.96
CA GLU A 9 22.36 -0.97 6.73
C GLU A 9 21.41 -2.17 6.58
N ARG A 10 21.88 -3.36 6.99
CA ARG A 10 21.07 -4.59 7.02
C ARG A 10 19.81 -4.47 7.86
N LEU A 11 19.89 -3.74 8.99
CA LEU A 11 18.73 -3.54 9.86
C LEU A 11 17.72 -2.58 9.22
N ARG A 12 18.23 -1.55 8.53
CA ARG A 12 17.39 -0.60 7.79
C ARG A 12 16.66 -1.30 6.64
N GLU A 13 17.37 -2.12 5.87
CA GLU A 13 16.79 -2.84 4.75
C GLU A 13 15.73 -3.84 5.21
N LYS A 14 16.00 -4.58 6.29
CA LYS A 14 15.00 -5.45 6.91
C LYS A 14 13.74 -4.67 7.30
N PHE A 15 13.90 -3.54 7.98
CA PHE A 15 12.76 -2.72 8.41
C PHE A 15 11.95 -2.20 7.23
N ILE A 16 12.61 -1.79 6.13
CA ILE A 16 11.92 -1.38 4.90
C ILE A 16 11.08 -2.53 4.34
N ASN A 17 11.65 -3.73 4.23
CA ASN A 17 10.94 -4.89 3.71
C ASN A 17 9.75 -5.27 4.61
N ASP A 18 9.92 -5.25 5.93
CA ASP A 18 8.84 -5.55 6.88
C ASP A 18 7.66 -4.56 6.69
N VAL A 19 7.94 -3.28 6.50
CA VAL A 19 6.88 -2.27 6.26
C VAL A 19 6.20 -2.47 4.90
N LEU A 20 6.96 -2.81 3.85
CA LEU A 20 6.40 -3.08 2.52
C LEU A 20 5.50 -4.34 2.54
N ASP A 21 5.88 -5.39 3.27
CA ASP A 21 5.07 -6.59 3.45
C ASP A 21 3.75 -6.28 4.17
N MET A 22 3.79 -5.47 5.23
CA MET A 22 2.57 -5.03 5.93
C MET A 22 1.65 -4.23 5.01
N TYR A 23 2.22 -3.37 4.15
CA TYR A 23 1.46 -2.64 3.13
C TYR A 23 0.83 -3.59 2.10
N ALA A 24 1.60 -4.54 1.55
CA ALA A 24 1.14 -5.52 0.57
C ALA A 24 0.00 -6.41 1.12
N ARG A 25 0.03 -6.75 2.41
CA ARG A 25 -1.05 -7.49 3.08
C ARG A 25 -2.28 -6.62 3.39
N GLY A 26 -2.19 -5.31 3.17
CA GLY A 26 -3.24 -4.36 3.54
C GLY A 26 -3.40 -4.12 5.04
N GLU A 27 -2.40 -4.51 5.84
CA GLU A 27 -2.40 -4.30 7.30
C GLU A 27 -2.22 -2.82 7.66
N VAL A 28 -1.52 -2.06 6.80
CA VAL A 28 -1.32 -0.62 6.94
C VAL A 28 -1.58 0.12 5.63
N SER A 29 -2.06 1.35 5.74
CA SER A 29 -2.20 2.24 4.57
C SER A 29 -0.84 2.76 4.10
N ALA A 30 -0.74 3.18 2.84
CA ALA A 30 0.48 3.80 2.29
C ALA A 30 0.93 5.02 3.11
N ALA A 31 -0.02 5.86 3.57
CA ALA A 31 0.27 7.00 4.43
C ALA A 31 0.87 6.57 5.79
N ARG A 32 0.37 5.48 6.38
CA ARG A 32 0.90 4.95 7.62
C ARG A 32 2.29 4.33 7.43
N ALA A 33 2.49 3.58 6.36
CA ALA A 33 3.77 2.99 6.00
C ALA A 33 4.85 4.06 5.74
N ALA A 34 4.54 5.12 4.99
CA ALA A 34 5.42 6.26 4.76
C ALA A 34 5.83 6.93 6.08
N SER A 35 4.87 7.12 7.00
CA SER A 35 5.13 7.66 8.33
C SER A 35 6.04 6.76 9.18
N MET A 36 5.90 5.43 9.10
CA MET A 36 6.76 4.48 9.82
C MET A 36 8.20 4.51 9.32
N LEU A 37 8.39 4.70 8.01
CA LEU A 37 9.72 4.84 7.40
C LEU A 37 10.31 6.24 7.55
N GLY A 38 9.53 7.21 8.04
CA GLY A 38 9.96 8.59 8.17
C GLY A 38 10.19 9.29 6.83
N ILE A 39 9.50 8.86 5.77
CA ILE A 39 9.62 9.41 4.41
C ILE A 39 8.32 10.06 3.94
N PRO A 40 8.38 11.01 2.98
CA PRO A 40 7.19 11.54 2.32
C PRO A 40 6.41 10.44 1.58
N LEU A 41 5.09 10.62 1.46
CA LEU A 41 4.21 9.67 0.76
C LEU A 41 4.62 9.44 -0.70
N ALA A 42 5.07 10.48 -1.40
CA ALA A 42 5.54 10.34 -2.78
C ALA A 42 6.77 9.40 -2.88
N GLN A 43 7.75 9.58 -1.98
CA GLN A 43 8.92 8.70 -1.91
C GLN A 43 8.54 7.27 -1.52
N PHE A 44 7.50 7.09 -0.71
CA PHE A 44 7.00 5.75 -0.41
C PHE A 44 6.46 5.05 -1.67
N TYR A 45 5.72 5.76 -2.54
CA TYR A 45 5.27 5.17 -3.80
C TYR A 45 6.42 4.88 -4.78
N GLU A 46 7.45 5.72 -4.81
CA GLU A 46 8.67 5.44 -5.58
C GLU A 46 9.34 4.15 -5.08
N LEU A 47 9.46 3.98 -3.76
CA LEU A 47 10.02 2.79 -3.14
C LEU A 47 9.21 1.53 -3.43
N VAL A 48 7.88 1.62 -3.36
CA VAL A 48 6.96 0.53 -3.72
C VAL A 48 7.18 0.09 -5.17
N ALA A 49 7.30 1.05 -6.09
CA ALA A 49 7.54 0.79 -7.50
C ALA A 49 8.93 0.17 -7.74
N GLU A 50 9.98 0.70 -7.11
CA GLU A 50 11.35 0.21 -7.24
C GLU A 50 11.49 -1.23 -6.72
N LYS A 51 10.83 -1.55 -5.61
CA LYS A 51 10.85 -2.88 -4.99
C LYS A 51 9.86 -3.86 -5.62
N GLY A 52 9.02 -3.42 -6.56
CA GLY A 52 7.98 -4.24 -7.17
C GLY A 52 6.96 -4.78 -6.16
N THR A 53 6.70 -4.03 -5.09
CA THR A 53 5.74 -4.45 -4.06
C THR A 53 4.32 -4.41 -4.64
N PRO A 54 3.56 -5.51 -4.56
CA PRO A 54 2.21 -5.56 -5.13
C PRO A 54 1.26 -4.62 -4.40
N MET A 55 0.16 -4.27 -5.07
CA MET A 55 -0.93 -3.54 -4.42
C MET A 55 -1.50 -4.36 -3.25
N PRO A 56 -2.06 -3.70 -2.22
CA PRO A 56 -2.62 -4.39 -1.08
C PRO A 56 -3.66 -5.43 -1.49
N ASP A 57 -3.58 -6.64 -0.93
CA ASP A 57 -4.46 -7.77 -1.29
C ASP A 57 -5.94 -7.38 -1.22
N VAL A 58 -6.33 -6.63 -0.19
CA VAL A 58 -7.71 -6.14 0.01
C VAL A 58 -8.16 -5.22 -1.13
N LEU A 59 -7.28 -4.33 -1.60
CA LEU A 59 -7.56 -3.46 -2.74
C LEU A 59 -7.66 -4.28 -4.02
N ASN A 60 -6.78 -5.26 -4.19
CA ASN A 60 -6.77 -6.15 -5.35
C ASN A 60 -8.07 -6.97 -5.43
N GLU A 61 -8.54 -7.53 -4.31
CA GLU A 61 -9.81 -8.25 -4.23
C GLU A 61 -11.02 -7.35 -4.53
N SER A 62 -11.05 -6.14 -3.97
CA SER A 62 -12.11 -5.17 -4.25
C SER A 62 -12.16 -4.82 -5.75
N LEU A 63 -11.00 -4.51 -6.35
CA LEU A 63 -10.90 -4.21 -7.77
C LEU A 63 -11.34 -5.39 -8.63
N LEU A 64 -10.88 -6.60 -8.32
CA LEU A 64 -11.27 -7.82 -9.03
C LEU A 64 -12.77 -8.07 -8.93
N ARG A 65 -13.39 -7.76 -7.78
CA ARG A 65 -14.83 -7.87 -7.59
C ARG A 65 -15.58 -6.89 -8.48
N GLU A 66 -15.14 -5.64 -8.53
CA GLU A 66 -15.71 -4.59 -9.39
C GLU A 66 -15.57 -4.96 -10.88
N LEU A 67 -14.37 -5.37 -11.30
CA LEU A 67 -14.11 -5.80 -12.68
C LEU A 67 -14.98 -7.00 -13.09
N ARG A 68 -15.21 -7.95 -12.18
CA ARG A 68 -16.14 -9.08 -12.41
C ARG A 68 -17.59 -8.61 -12.51
N ALA A 69 -18.02 -7.65 -11.70
CA ALA A 69 -19.37 -7.09 -11.79
C ALA A 69 -19.59 -6.38 -13.13
N ILE A 70 -18.61 -5.57 -13.57
CA ILE A 70 -18.61 -4.92 -14.89
C ILE A 70 -18.65 -5.97 -16.01
N ALA A 71 -17.80 -6.99 -15.95
CA ALA A 71 -17.76 -8.05 -16.95
C ALA A 71 -19.06 -8.87 -17.03
N ARG A 72 -19.82 -8.96 -15.93
CA ARG A 72 -21.14 -9.61 -15.88
C ARG A 72 -22.30 -8.71 -16.30
N GLY A 73 -22.04 -7.43 -16.60
CA GLY A 73 -23.08 -6.47 -16.97
C GLY A 73 -23.92 -5.97 -15.79
N GLU A 74 -23.45 -6.16 -14.55
CA GLU A 74 -24.09 -5.66 -13.34
C GLU A 74 -23.71 -4.19 -13.13
N SER A 75 -24.19 -3.30 -14.01
CA SER A 75 -24.15 -1.87 -13.77
C SER A 75 -25.09 -1.55 -12.61
N ARG A 76 -24.61 -0.89 -11.55
CA ARG A 76 -25.46 -0.27 -10.53
C ARG A 76 -26.28 0.85 -11.18
N GLU A 77 -27.39 0.49 -11.79
CA GLU A 77 -28.44 1.41 -12.18
C GLU A 77 -29.34 1.65 -10.97
N GLU A 78 -28.79 2.28 -9.93
CA GLU A 78 -29.55 2.51 -8.69
C GLU A 78 -29.18 3.85 -8.06
N GLU A 79 -29.43 4.94 -8.79
CA GLU A 79 -29.76 6.24 -8.17
C GLU A 79 -30.35 7.26 -9.17
N ARG A 80 -31.37 6.87 -9.95
CA ARG A 80 -32.13 7.83 -10.78
C ARG A 80 -33.63 7.54 -10.87
N ARG A 81 -34.24 7.02 -9.81
CA ARG A 81 -35.71 6.95 -9.69
C ARG A 81 -36.14 6.98 -8.22
N SER A 82 -35.87 8.07 -7.51
CA SER A 82 -36.63 8.47 -6.30
C SER A 82 -36.15 9.85 -5.80
N SER A 83 -36.52 10.92 -6.52
CA SER A 83 -36.80 12.25 -5.96
C SER A 83 -37.56 13.07 -6.99
#